data_AF-A0A843LBY7-F1
#
_entry.id   AF-A0A843LBY7-F1
#
_cell.length_a   1.000
_cell.length_b   1.000
_cell.length_c   1.000
_cell.angle_alpha   90.00
_cell.angle_beta   90.00
_cell.angle_gamma   90.00
#
_symmetry.space_group_name_H-M   'P 1'
#
loop_
_entity.id
_entity.type
_entity.pdbx_description
1 polymer ?
#
loop_
_entity_poly.entity_id
_entity_poly.type
_entity_poly.pdbx_seq_one_letter_code
_entity_poly.pdbx_strand_id
1 'polypeptide(L)' 'MKIFEYVKGAVIPGEGAIEATVVTKTGREFVYRQESENGRFIPPYSTLDNPYDVMTAGNYRIVGGGEEITVTEEAVIRGE' A
#
# COMPACT_ATOMS: atom_id res chain seq x y z
N MET A 1 -3.01 2.43 -21.65
CA MET A 1 -1.67 2.82 -21.14
C MET A 1 -1.69 2.70 -19.62
N LYS A 2 -0.64 2.16 -19.00
CA LYS A 2 -0.46 2.14 -17.54
C LYS A 2 0.87 2.83 -17.24
N ILE A 3 0.92 3.68 -16.22
CA ILE A 3 2.12 4.38 -15.78
C ILE A 3 2.35 3.97 -14.32
N PHE A 4 3.59 3.67 -13.97
CA PHE A 4 3.99 3.32 -12.62
C PHE A 4 5.16 4.20 -12.22
N GLU A 5 5.18 4.66 -10.98
CA GLU A 5 6.31 5.35 -10.37
C GLU A 5 7.18 4.34 -9.63
N TYR A 6 8.49 4.58 -9.63
CA TYR A 6 9.41 3.86 -8.76
C TYR A 6 9.54 4.61 -7.43
N VAL A 7 9.22 3.93 -6.33
CA VAL A 7 9.29 4.47 -4.97
C VAL A 7 10.10 3.53 -4.08
N LYS A 8 10.60 4.04 -2.95
CA LYS A 8 11.24 3.19 -1.94
C LYS A 8 10.23 2.26 -1.27
N GLY A 9 9.01 2.75 -1.04
CA GLY A 9 7.94 2.05 -0.33
C GLY A 9 8.07 2.20 1.18
N ALA A 10 6.94 2.23 1.89
CA ALA A 10 6.92 2.43 3.34
C ALA A 10 7.40 1.17 4.07
N VAL A 11 8.13 1.29 5.17
CA VAL A 11 8.72 0.14 5.88
C VAL A 11 7.85 -0.23 7.08
N ILE A 12 7.10 -1.32 6.96
CA ILE A 12 6.14 -1.72 7.99
C ILE A 12 6.58 -3.05 8.61
N PRO A 13 6.81 -3.15 9.93
CA PRO A 13 7.11 -4.41 10.57
C PRO A 13 5.87 -5.33 10.57
N GLY A 14 6.07 -6.62 10.31
CA GLY A 14 5.01 -7.62 10.42
C GLY A 14 5.27 -8.89 9.62
N GLU A 15 4.45 -9.90 9.86
CA GLU A 15 4.56 -11.24 9.28
C GLU A 15 3.28 -11.60 8.51
N GLY A 16 3.37 -12.57 7.60
CA GLY A 16 2.25 -12.99 6.76
C GLY A 16 2.09 -12.09 5.53
N ALA A 17 0.86 -11.68 5.23
CA ALA A 17 0.56 -10.88 4.04
C ALA A 17 -0.27 -9.65 4.38
N ILE A 18 -0.06 -8.55 3.64
CA ILE A 18 -0.94 -7.38 3.66
C ILE A 18 -1.69 -7.23 2.35
N GLU A 19 -2.88 -6.65 2.41
CA GLU A 19 -3.67 -6.29 1.23
C GLU A 19 -4.32 -4.91 1.35
N ALA A 20 -4.54 -4.27 0.20
CA ALA A 20 -5.34 -3.06 0.09
C ALA A 20 -6.07 -3.04 -1.27
N THR A 21 -7.31 -2.54 -1.27
CA THR A 21 -8.04 -2.28 -2.51
C THR A 21 -7.52 -0.99 -3.13
N VAL A 22 -7.11 -1.04 -4.40
CA VAL A 22 -6.63 0.11 -5.17
C VAL A 22 -7.65 0.46 -6.24
N VAL A 23 -8.03 1.74 -6.29
CA VAL A 23 -8.92 2.34 -7.27
C VAL A 23 -8.10 3.12 -8.26
N THR A 24 -8.19 2.75 -9.53
CA THR A 24 -7.55 3.49 -10.62
C THR A 24 -8.38 4.70 -11.04
N LYS A 25 -7.75 5.67 -11.73
CA LYS A 25 -8.43 6.85 -12.31
C LYS A 25 -9.71 6.54 -13.10
N THR A 26 -9.81 5.39 -13.75
CA THR A 26 -10.99 4.99 -14.54
C THR A 26 -12.06 4.29 -13.71
N GLY A 27 -11.94 4.27 -12.37
CA GLY A 27 -12.85 3.58 -11.46
C GLY A 27 -12.69 2.06 -11.42
N ARG A 28 -11.66 1.49 -12.06
CA ARG A 28 -11.37 0.05 -11.92
C ARG A 28 -10.71 -0.21 -10.59
N GLU A 29 -11.23 -1.19 -9.87
CA GLU A 29 -10.69 -1.69 -8.61
C GLU A 29 -9.85 -2.95 -8.82
N PHE A 30 -8.81 -3.11 -8.01
CA PHE A 30 -8.06 -4.37 -7.86
C PHE A 30 -7.49 -4.47 -6.45
N VAL A 31 -7.15 -5.68 -6.03
CA VAL A 31 -6.49 -5.91 -4.74
C VAL A 31 -4.98 -5.95 -4.96
N TYR A 32 -4.25 -5.06 -4.29
CA TYR A 32 -2.81 -5.21 -4.10
C TYR A 32 -2.58 -6.13 -2.90
N ARG A 33 -1.64 -7.07 -3.05
CA ARG A 33 -1.23 -7.98 -1.97
C ARG A 33 0.29 -8.15 -1.97
N GLN A 34 0.88 -8.17 -0.78
CA GLN A 34 2.32 -8.40 -0.58
C GLN A 34 2.53 -9.35 0.60
N GLU A 35 3.38 -10.35 0.41
CA GLU A 35 3.90 -11.19 1.50
C GLU A 35 5.07 -10.48 2.19
N SER A 36 5.21 -10.68 3.49
CA SER A 36 6.33 -10.15 4.28
C SER A 36 7.65 -10.78 3.82
N GLU A 37 8.71 -9.97 3.77
CA GLU A 37 10.07 -10.40 3.53
C GLU A 37 10.95 -9.98 4.70
N ASN A 38 11.53 -10.96 5.40
CA ASN A 38 12.35 -10.73 6.61
C ASN A 38 11.63 -9.93 7.72
N GLY A 39 10.34 -10.23 7.94
CA GLY A 39 9.51 -9.61 8.97
C GLY A 39 9.10 -8.18 8.68
N ARG A 40 9.12 -7.78 7.40
CA ARG A 40 8.73 -6.45 6.94
C ARG A 40 7.91 -6.50 5.66
N PHE A 41 6.97 -5.56 5.55
CA PHE A 41 6.31 -5.19 4.31
C PHE A 41 6.95 -3.91 3.75
N ILE A 42 6.95 -3.80 2.42
CA ILE A 42 7.40 -2.61 1.69
C ILE A 42 6.33 -2.22 0.65
N PRO A 43 5.15 -1.76 1.06
CA PRO A 43 4.11 -1.36 0.11
C PRO A 43 4.42 -0.03 -0.60
N PRO A 44 4.04 0.11 -1.88
CA PRO A 44 4.29 1.32 -2.67
C PRO A 44 3.13 2.32 -2.68
N TYR A 45 1.95 1.98 -2.16
CA TYR A 45 0.81 2.91 -2.15
C TYR A 45 0.59 3.51 -0.77
N SER A 46 0.43 4.82 -0.71
CA SER A 46 -0.07 5.53 0.46
C SER A 46 -1.58 5.38 0.59
N THR A 47 -2.04 5.30 1.84
CA THR A 47 -3.46 5.23 2.21
C THR A 47 -3.99 6.54 2.80
N LEU A 48 -3.09 7.49 3.11
CA LEU A 48 -3.40 8.81 3.62
C LEU A 48 -2.64 9.88 2.82
N ASP A 49 -3.34 10.99 2.55
CA ASP A 49 -2.81 12.18 1.87
C ASP A 49 -2.17 11.92 0.49
N ASN A 50 -2.69 10.94 -0.25
CA ASN A 50 -2.21 10.60 -1.58
C ASN A 50 -2.59 11.70 -2.61
N PRO A 51 -1.61 12.37 -3.26
CA PRO A 51 -1.88 13.43 -4.23
C PRO A 51 -2.22 12.93 -5.64
N TYR A 52 -2.22 11.61 -5.87
CA TYR A 52 -2.34 11.00 -7.20
C TYR A 52 -3.76 10.50 -7.52
N ASP A 53 -4.05 10.36 -8.81
CA ASP A 53 -5.34 9.87 -9.33
C ASP A 53 -5.60 8.36 -9.06
N VAL A 54 -4.59 7.62 -8.59
CA VAL A 54 -4.69 6.20 -8.21
C VAL A 54 -4.52 6.13 -6.70
N MET A 55 -5.57 5.71 -6.02
CA MET A 55 -5.67 5.77 -4.55
C MET A 55 -6.05 4.40 -4.00
N THR A 56 -5.68 4.12 -2.76
CA THR A 56 -6.27 2.99 -2.03
C THR A 56 -7.67 3.37 -1.54
N ALA A 57 -8.64 2.47 -1.64
CA ALA A 57 -10.00 2.67 -1.11
C ALA A 57 -10.11 2.54 0.42
N GLY A 58 -8.98 2.35 1.10
CA GLY A 58 -8.89 2.17 2.54
C GLY A 58 -7.46 1.85 2.96
N ASN A 59 -7.29 1.56 4.25
CA ASN A 59 -6.01 1.16 4.83
C ASN A 59 -5.58 -0.25 4.38
N TYR A 60 -4.29 -0.55 4.55
CA TYR A 60 -3.82 -1.93 4.44
C TYR A 60 -4.39 -2.77 5.56
N ARG A 61 -4.59 -4.05 5.29
CA ARG A 61 -5.02 -5.05 6.28
C ARG A 61 -4.09 -6.24 6.26
N ILE A 62 -3.79 -6.78 7.43
CA ILE A 62 -3.11 -8.08 7.52
C ILE A 62 -4.11 -9.16 7.13
N VAL A 63 -3.77 -9.99 6.14
CA VAL A 63 -4.62 -11.09 5.65
C VAL A 63 -4.89 -12.07 6.79
N GLY A 64 -6.18 -12.32 7.07
CA GLY A 64 -6.61 -13.16 8.19
C GLY A 64 -6.55 -12.48 9.56
N GLY A 65 -6.05 -11.24 9.62
CA GLY A 65 -6.15 -10.34 10.77
C GLY A 65 -7.26 -9.30 10.61
N GLY A 66 -7.50 -8.53 11.67
CA GLY A 66 -8.41 -7.37 11.65
C GLY A 66 -7.70 -6.03 11.83
N GLU A 67 -6.37 -6.04 11.92
CA GLU A 67 -5.58 -4.83 12.10
C GLU A 67 -5.45 -4.06 10.79
N GLU A 68 -5.72 -2.74 10.87
CA GLU A 68 -5.59 -1.82 9.74
C GLU A 68 -4.33 -0.97 9.90
N ILE A 69 -3.60 -0.78 8.81
CA ILE A 69 -2.33 -0.06 8.79
C ILE A 69 -2.47 1.15 7.86
N THR A 70 -2.32 2.34 8.44
CA THR A 70 -2.30 3.60 7.69
C THR A 70 -0.88 3.88 7.19
N VAL A 71 -0.75 4.23 5.92
CA VAL A 71 0.52 4.56 5.28
C VAL A 71 0.45 5.96 4.69
N THR A 72 1.36 6.85 5.10
CA THR A 72 1.43 8.21 4.53
C THR A 72 2.25 8.22 3.24
N GLU A 73 1.99 9.20 2.37
CA GLU A 73 2.81 9.42 1.17
C GLU A 73 4.29 9.67 1.52
N GLU A 74 4.54 10.40 2.60
CA GLU A 74 5.90 10.71 3.06
C GLU A 74 6.67 9.43 3.42
N ALA A 75 6.03 8.46 4.08
CA ALA A 75 6.63 7.18 4.42
C ALA A 75 6.99 6.38 3.15
N VAL A 76 6.13 6.39 2.13
CA VAL A 76 6.37 5.72 0.84
C VAL A 76 7.57 6.32 0.10
N ILE A 77 7.66 7.65 0.06
CA ILE A 77 8.74 8.35 -0.63
C ILE A 77 10.07 8.19 0.12
N ARG A 78 10.06 8.28 1.45
CA ARG A 78 11.29 8.27 2.26
C ARG A 78 11.81 6.87 2.57
N GLY A 79 10.94 5.87 2.59
CA GLY A 79 11.27 4.51 3.02
C GLY A 79 11.27 4.35 4.53
N GLU A 80 10.24 4.90 5.19
CA GLU A 80 10.09 4.94 6.66
C GLU A 80 8.94 4.05 7.13
#